data_AF-A0A2V9ZBT3-F1
#
_entry.id   AF-A0A2V9ZBT3-F1
#
_cell.length_a   1.000
_cell.length_b   1.000
_cell.length_c   1.000
_cell.angle_alpha   90.00
_cell.angle_beta   90.00
_cell.angle_gamma   90.00
#
_symmetry.space_group_name_H-M   'P 1'
#
loop_
_entity.id
_entity.type
_entity.pdbx_description
1 polymer ?
#
loop_
_entity_poly.entity_id
_entity_poly.type
_entity_poly.pdbx_seq_one_letter_code
_entity_poly.pdbx_strand_id
1 'polypeptide(L)'
;AYSCDKCNGPVISGSLAVRADEISKETEIRQVGAVCLSCGHRQSKATQPGITRNFPPTQWESITAIDASHISTAFGEMLNRSEVTGGSVSSEPVI
;
A
#
# COMPACT_ATOMS: atom_id res chain seq x y z
N ALA A 1 -15.03 -6.34 1.18
CA ALA A 1 -14.47 -5.36 0.21
C ALA A 1 -15.41 -4.17 0.11
N TYR A 2 -14.93 -2.94 -0.11
CA TYR A 2 -15.75 -1.72 -0.14
C TYR A 2 -15.93 -1.18 -1.57
N SER A 3 -17.14 -0.70 -1.88
CA SER A 3 -17.49 -0.15 -3.20
C SER A 3 -17.82 1.34 -3.11
N CYS A 4 -17.40 2.12 -4.09
CA CYS A 4 -17.69 3.55 -4.13
C CYS A 4 -19.19 3.80 -4.35
N ASP A 5 -19.78 4.65 -3.53
CA ASP A 5 -21.17 5.11 -3.65
C ASP A 5 -21.48 5.88 -4.96
N LYS A 6 -20.47 6.43 -5.64
CA LYS A 6 -20.64 7.13 -6.92
C LYS A 6 -20.51 6.25 -8.17
N CYS A 7 -19.45 5.44 -8.24
CA CYS A 7 -19.10 4.70 -9.46
C CYS A 7 -19.03 3.18 -9.28
N ASN A 8 -19.32 2.69 -8.06
CA ASN A 8 -19.22 1.29 -7.68
C ASN A 8 -17.80 0.67 -7.82
N GLY A 9 -16.78 1.51 -8.00
CA GLY A 9 -15.38 1.10 -8.12
C GLY A 9 -14.74 0.73 -6.76
N PRO A 10 -13.53 0.13 -6.78
CA PRO A 10 -12.81 -0.27 -5.58
C PRO A 10 -12.44 0.91 -4.68
N VAL A 11 -12.62 0.70 -3.37
CA VAL A 11 -12.34 1.71 -2.33
C VAL A 11 -11.32 1.18 -1.35
N ILE A 12 -10.30 2.01 -1.05
CA ILE A 12 -9.42 1.81 0.09
C ILE A 12 -9.93 2.66 1.25
N SER A 13 -10.05 2.06 2.43
CA SER A 13 -10.39 2.75 3.68
C SER A 13 -9.25 2.62 4.68
N GLY A 14 -8.94 3.69 5.39
CA GLY A 14 -7.98 3.70 6.50
C GLY A 14 -8.66 3.87 7.85
N SER A 15 -8.16 3.17 8.86
CA SER A 15 -8.55 3.32 10.26
C SER A 15 -7.33 3.36 11.16
N LEU A 16 -7.46 4.07 12.28
CA LEU A 16 -6.55 3.97 13.41
C LEU A 16 -7.17 3.04 14.46
N ALA A 17 -6.33 2.31 15.17
CA ALA A 17 -6.76 1.46 16.26
C ALA A 17 -5.68 1.42 17.35
N VAL A 18 -6.09 1.08 18.57
CA VAL A 18 -5.19 0.88 19.71
C VAL A 18 -5.02 -0.62 19.93
N ARG A 19 -3.80 -1.06 20.21
CA ARG A 19 -3.53 -2.41 20.74
C ARG A 19 -2.85 -2.28 22.10
N ALA A 20 -3.26 -3.11 23.06
CA ALA A 20 -2.62 -3.18 24.37
C ALA A 20 -1.22 -3.83 24.28
N ASP A 21 -1.05 -4.77 23.36
CA ASP A 21 0.21 -5.49 23.08
C ASP A 21 0.27 -5.91 21.59
N GLU A 22 1.35 -6.59 21.18
CA GLU A 22 1.57 -6.96 19.77
C GLU A 22 0.56 -8.00 19.22
N ILE A 23 0.06 -8.89 20.07
CA ILE A 23 -0.78 -10.04 19.69
C ILE A 23 -2.27 -9.80 19.92
N SER A 24 -2.62 -8.78 20.70
CA SER A 24 -3.98 -8.47 21.07
C SER A 24 -4.79 -7.89 19.92
N LYS A 25 -6.08 -8.20 19.93
CA LYS A 25 -7.04 -7.65 18.99
C LYS A 25 -7.09 -6.13 19.11
N GLU A 26 -7.15 -5.46 17.96
CA GLU A 26 -7.34 -4.02 17.86
C GLU A 26 -8.64 -3.55 18.50
N THR A 27 -8.55 -2.50 19.31
CA THR A 27 -9.64 -1.80 19.97
C THR A 27 -9.69 -0.34 19.51
N GLU A 28 -10.76 0.38 19.87
CA GLU A 28 -10.92 1.81 19.55
C GLU A 28 -10.72 2.14 18.05
N ILE A 29 -11.27 1.30 17.18
CA ILE A 29 -11.14 1.47 15.72
C ILE A 29 -11.85 2.77 15.31
N ARG A 30 -11.05 3.75 14.89
CA ARG A 30 -11.51 5.06 14.40
C ARG A 30 -11.20 5.20 12.93
N GLN A 31 -12.23 5.43 12.13
CA GLN A 31 -12.05 5.61 10.70
C GLN A 31 -11.41 6.96 10.37
N VAL A 32 -10.37 6.95 9.52
CA VAL A 32 -9.67 8.15 9.02
C VAL A 32 -10.32 8.66 7.73
N GLY A 33 -10.74 7.74 6.86
CA GLY A 33 -11.41 8.06 5.62
C GLY A 33 -11.42 6.90 4.64
N ALA A 34 -11.96 7.17 3.45
CA ALA A 34 -11.97 6.23 2.34
C ALA A 34 -11.85 6.96 0.99
N VAL A 35 -11.18 6.34 0.02
CA VAL A 35 -11.00 6.90 -1.33
C VAL A 35 -11.22 5.83 -2.39
N CYS A 36 -11.96 6.19 -3.44
CA CYS A 36 -12.13 5.35 -4.61
C CYS A 36 -10.90 5.44 -5.51
N LEU A 37 -10.34 4.28 -5.88
CA LEU A 37 -9.18 4.22 -6.78
C LEU A 37 -9.54 4.49 -8.24
N SER A 38 -10.81 4.37 -8.62
CA SER A 38 -11.25 4.58 -10.00
C SER A 38 -11.66 6.01 -10.31
N CYS A 39 -12.41 6.68 -9.41
CA CYS A 39 -12.93 8.03 -9.66
C CYS A 39 -12.36 9.11 -8.71
N GLY A 40 -11.50 8.73 -7.77
CA GLY A 40 -10.90 9.65 -6.80
C GLY A 40 -11.88 10.19 -5.75
N HIS A 41 -13.14 9.73 -5.73
CA HIS A 41 -14.12 10.21 -4.77
C HIS A 41 -13.72 9.83 -3.33
N ARG A 42 -13.61 10.85 -2.48
CA ARG A 42 -13.32 10.73 -1.06
C ARG A 42 -14.64 10.56 -0.30
N GLN A 43 -14.79 9.43 0.37
CA GLN A 43 -15.91 9.13 1.24
C GLN A 43 -15.47 9.35 2.70
N SER A 44 -16.32 9.96 3.52
CA SER A 44 -16.01 10.24 4.93
C SER A 44 -15.93 8.97 5.78
N LYS A 45 -16.60 7.91 5.33
CA LYS A 45 -16.61 6.59 5.94
C LYS A 45 -16.56 5.51 4.87
N ALA A 46 -16.22 4.30 5.26
CA ALA A 46 -16.27 3.15 4.39
C ALA A 46 -17.74 2.84 4.17
N THR A 47 -18.09 2.53 2.93
CA THR A 47 -19.40 1.96 2.59
C THR A 47 -19.59 0.63 3.32
N GLN A 48 -20.80 0.06 3.23
CA GLN A 48 -21.05 -1.25 3.84
C GLN A 48 -20.05 -2.27 3.26
N PRO A 49 -19.37 -3.06 4.10
CA PRO A 49 -18.46 -4.07 3.61
C PRO A 49 -19.27 -5.08 2.79
N GLY A 50 -18.96 -5.18 1.50
CA GLY A 50 -19.34 -6.34 0.70
C GLY A 50 -18.58 -7.58 1.18
N ILE A 51 -18.80 -8.72 0.52
CA ILE A 51 -18.24 -10.03 0.90
C ILE A 51 -16.78 -9.91 1.36
N THR A 52 -16.54 -10.21 2.64
CA THR A 52 -15.21 -10.29 3.22
C THR A 52 -14.68 -11.68 2.94
N ARG A 53 -13.56 -11.77 2.22
CA ARG A 53 -12.83 -13.03 2.11
C ARG A 53 -12.02 -13.22 3.37
N ASN A 54 -12.37 -14.25 4.14
CA ASN A 54 -11.57 -14.66 5.28
C ASN A 54 -10.34 -15.38 4.74
N PHE A 55 -9.17 -14.78 4.98
CA PHE A 55 -7.90 -15.44 4.75
C PHE A 55 -7.50 -16.10 6.05
N PRO A 56 -7.38 -17.45 6.10
CA PRO A 56 -6.89 -18.11 7.30
C PRO A 56 -5.46 -17.62 7.59
N PRO A 57 -5.07 -17.50 8.88
CA PRO A 57 -3.67 -17.26 9.23
C PRO A 57 -2.80 -18.28 8.51
N THR A 58 -1.98 -17.80 7.58
CA THR A 58 -1.05 -18.64 6.83
C THR A 58 0.32 -18.43 7.45
N GLN A 59 1.01 -19.51 7.77
CA GLN A 59 2.39 -19.42 8.21
C GLN A 59 3.20 -18.78 7.10
N TRP A 60 3.88 -17.69 7.42
CA TRP A 60 4.88 -17.14 6.52
C TRP A 60 6.05 -18.11 6.57
N GLU A 61 6.32 -18.77 5.43
CA GLU A 61 7.58 -19.46 5.23
C GLU A 61 8.68 -18.46 5.57
N SER A 62 9.61 -18.84 6.45
CA SER A 62 10.84 -18.08 6.55
C SER A 62 11.41 -18.05 5.15
N ILE A 63 11.88 -16.89 4.71
CA ILE A 63 12.59 -16.84 3.45
C ILE A 63 13.89 -17.60 3.72
N THR A 64 13.87 -18.90 3.41
CA THR A 64 15.05 -19.75 3.40
C THR A 64 16.10 -18.94 2.69
N ALA A 65 17.15 -18.59 3.45
CA ALA A 65 18.14 -17.55 3.16
C ALA A 65 18.04 -17.10 1.70
N ILE A 66 17.35 -15.98 1.43
CA ILE A 66 17.48 -15.35 0.12
C ILE A 66 18.99 -15.28 -0.08
N ASP A 67 19.49 -15.97 -1.10
CA ASP A 67 20.92 -15.96 -1.37
C ASP A 67 21.32 -14.48 -1.37
N ALA A 68 22.30 -14.13 -0.54
CA ALA A 68 22.73 -12.74 -0.40
C ALA A 68 23.12 -12.16 -1.78
N SER A 69 23.49 -13.03 -2.73
CA SER A 69 23.68 -12.70 -4.14
C SER A 69 22.41 -12.16 -4.81
N HIS A 70 21.24 -12.76 -4.58
CA HIS A 70 19.95 -12.33 -5.14
C HIS A 70 19.49 -11.00 -4.56
N ILE A 71 19.67 -10.79 -3.24
CA ILE A 71 19.38 -9.49 -2.60
C ILE A 71 20.29 -8.40 -3.20
N SER A 72 21.60 -8.64 -3.24
CA SER A 72 22.58 -7.68 -3.75
C SER A 72 22.34 -7.33 -5.22
N THR A 73 21.96 -8.32 -6.04
CA THR A 73 21.63 -8.11 -7.45
C THR A 73 20.37 -7.26 -7.60
N ALA A 74 19.29 -7.57 -6.88
CA ALA A 74 18.05 -6.79 -6.95
C ALA A 74 18.25 -5.32 -6.52
N PHE A 75 19.04 -5.07 -5.46
CA PHE A 75 19.38 -3.71 -5.05
C PHE A 75 20.26 -3.00 -6.08
N GLY A 76 21.26 -3.69 -6.64
CA GLY A 76 22.11 -3.14 -7.72
C GLY A 76 21.30 -2.77 -8.96
N GLU A 77 20.34 -3.61 -9.36
CA GLU A 77 19.43 -3.34 -10.48
C GLU A 77 18.50 -2.15 -10.20
N MET A 78 17.96 -2.01 -8.98
CA MET A 78 17.14 -0.85 -8.60
C MET A 78 17.95 0.46 -8.62
N LEU A 79 19.20 0.44 -8.15
CA LEU A 79 20.10 1.60 -8.16
C LEU A 79 20.49 1.99 -9.60
N ASN A 80 20.85 1.00 -10.42
CA ASN A 80 21.17 1.25 -11.82
C ASN A 80 19.97 1.79 -12.61
N ARG A 81 18.74 1.31 -12.30
CA ARG A 81 17.51 1.83 -12.91
C ARG A 81 17.23 3.29 -12.55
N SER A 82 17.67 3.74 -11.38
CA SER A 82 17.53 5.14 -10.95
C SER A 82 18.62 6.04 -11.54
N GLU A 83 19.82 5.51 -11.79
CA GLU A 83 20.89 6.23 -12.51
C GLU A 83 20.57 6.43 -14.01
N VAL A 84 19.95 5.45 -14.68
CA VAL A 84 19.58 5.56 -16.11
C VAL A 84 18.54 6.66 -16.36
N THR A 85 17.79 7.10 -15.35
CA THR A 85 16.86 8.25 -15.45
C THR A 85 17.47 9.60 -15.07
N GLY A 86 18.73 9.65 -14.64
CA GLY A 86 19.41 10.86 -14.16
C GLY A 86 20.22 11.63 -15.21
N GLY A 87 20.07 11.33 -16.51
CA GLY A 87 20.84 11.94 -17.58
C GLY A 87 20.07 12.96 -18.42
N SER A 88 20.45 14.23 -18.32
CA SER A 88 20.08 15.40 -19.13
C SER A 88 18.84 16.22 -18.71
N VAL A 89 19.05 17.13 -17.75
CA VAL A 89 18.47 18.48 -17.88
C VAL A 89 19.63 19.38 -18.28
N SER A 90 19.69 19.72 -19.58
CA SER A 90 20.54 20.78 -20.08
C SER A 90 20.01 22.10 -19.53
N SER A 91 20.82 22.75 -18.70
CA SER A 91 20.61 24.13 -18.28
C SER A 91 20.99 25.07 -19.44
N GLU A 92 20.00 25.59 -20.16
CA GLU A 92 20.20 26.82 -20.96
C GLU A 92 20.10 28.05 -20.04
N PRO A 93 21.02 29.02 -20.15
CA PRO A 93 20.90 30.30 -19.46
C PRO A 93 19.91 31.20 -20.21
N VAL A 94 18.90 31.68 -19.50
CA VAL A 94 18.03 32.78 -19.96
C VAL A 94 18.86 34.08 -19.94
N ILE A 95 19.02 34.70 -21.10
CA ILE A 95 19.34 36.13 -21.23
C ILE A 95 18.05 36.84 -21.65
#